data_AF-A0A9P7UZG4-F1
#
_entry.id   AF-A0A9P7UZG4-F1
#
_cell.length_a   1.000
_cell.length_b   1.000
_cell.length_c   1.000
_cell.angle_alpha   90.00
_cell.angle_beta   90.00
_cell.angle_gamma   90.00
#
_symmetry.space_group_name_H-M   'P 1'
#
loop_
_entity.id
_entity.type
_entity.pdbx_description
1 polymer ?
#
loop_
_entity_poly.entity_id
_entity_poly.type
_entity_poly.pdbx_seq_one_letter_code
_entity_poly.pdbx_strand_id
1 'polypeptide(L)'
;MTFFHQAVSEVSRSISDAGPRQQPHSRRDSTATVRETRASQAMNHSVRVSYGPQLSIFVNFDKKSGWIRVADAAVGELELLDDGSPQGTLRETTSPINRRRSRIVSSFDSPPHAGKWLPPSICDLPLQTANGQVKKIMLLTRGKKTHILPYPLPVSLSPCPPYLIITWKNTPTSVISRTCEPPDDSSSPPFLQVIALGEMGIEAQERSFSFLSSKGKGKARADEIMHVEEDTGGDAGFLCEGGHWDRPQFAARAAQFNAGVSRTNSIYSYASGYSNLESEEIVNRLRREQGLYCWCRKGVEDWRVFWLGGIHTVDYGETPEEE
;
A
#
# COMPACT_ATOMS: atom_id res chain seq x y z
N MET A 1 15.64 6.30 2.30
CA MET A 1 15.62 4.84 2.51
C MET A 1 14.44 4.54 3.41
N THR A 2 13.61 3.55 3.09
CA THR A 2 12.37 3.27 3.82
C THR A 2 12.21 1.76 4.02
N PHE A 3 11.73 1.33 5.18
CA PHE A 3 11.54 -0.08 5.47
C PHE A 3 10.10 -0.52 5.20
N PHE A 4 9.93 -1.76 4.76
CA PHE A 4 8.62 -2.37 4.57
C PHE A 4 8.69 -3.91 4.71
N HIS A 5 7.55 -4.58 4.76
CA HIS A 5 7.49 -6.04 4.84
C HIS A 5 7.06 -6.67 3.53
N GLN A 6 7.67 -7.81 3.19
CA GLN A 6 7.32 -8.65 2.05
C GLN A 6 6.76 -10.01 2.48
N ALA A 7 5.72 -10.50 1.83
CA ALA A 7 5.22 -11.86 1.99
C ALA A 7 6.12 -12.83 1.22
N VAL A 8 6.96 -13.56 1.93
CA VAL A 8 7.88 -14.53 1.34
C VAL A 8 7.33 -15.94 1.50
N SER A 9 7.14 -16.61 0.37
CA SER A 9 6.98 -18.07 0.34
C SER A 9 8.11 -18.65 -0.48
N GLU A 10 8.86 -19.58 0.08
CA GLU A 10 9.84 -20.30 -0.72
C GLU A 10 9.10 -21.30 -1.60
N VAL A 11 9.32 -21.16 -2.91
CA VAL A 11 9.11 -22.27 -3.82
C VAL A 11 10.33 -23.16 -3.64
N SER A 12 10.19 -24.17 -2.78
CA SER A 12 11.18 -25.24 -2.62
C SER A 12 11.62 -25.68 -4.02
N ARG A 13 12.84 -25.31 -4.42
CA ARG A 13 13.41 -25.72 -5.70
C ARG A 13 13.43 -27.24 -5.63
N SER A 14 12.68 -27.88 -6.54
CA SER A 14 12.54 -29.33 -6.54
C SER A 14 13.91 -29.98 -6.41
N ILE A 15 14.10 -30.82 -5.40
CA ILE A 15 15.35 -31.50 -5.04
C ILE A 15 15.84 -32.44 -6.17
N SER A 16 15.05 -32.58 -7.25
CA SER A 16 15.36 -33.35 -8.44
C SER A 16 16.59 -32.88 -9.25
N ASP A 17 17.27 -31.78 -8.88
CA ASP A 17 18.57 -31.40 -9.47
C ASP A 17 19.78 -31.93 -8.66
N ALA A 18 19.53 -32.65 -7.57
CA ALA A 18 20.49 -33.62 -7.07
C ALA A 18 20.42 -34.86 -7.98
N GLY A 19 21.02 -34.76 -9.17
CA GLY A 19 21.16 -35.86 -10.10
C GLY A 19 21.72 -37.10 -9.39
N PRO A 20 21.22 -38.31 -9.70
CA PRO A 20 21.69 -39.52 -9.04
C PRO A 20 23.18 -39.66 -9.33
N ARG A 21 24.01 -39.56 -8.27
CA ARG A 21 25.40 -40.01 -8.35
C ARG A 21 25.39 -41.44 -8.88
N GLN A 22 26.10 -41.59 -9.99
CA GLN A 22 26.19 -42.79 -10.80
C GLN A 22 26.30 -44.06 -9.95
N GLN A 23 25.29 -44.92 -10.04
CA GLN A 23 25.47 -46.34 -9.75
C GLN A 23 26.24 -46.99 -10.92
N PRO A 24 27.26 -47.81 -10.64
CA PRO A 24 28.01 -48.49 -11.68
C PRO A 24 27.16 -49.57 -12.36
N HIS A 25 27.31 -49.65 -13.68
CA HIS A 25 26.65 -50.58 -14.58
C HIS A 25 26.58 -52.03 -14.05
N SER A 26 25.36 -52.54 -13.88
CA SER A 26 25.08 -53.99 -13.95
C SER A 26 24.22 -54.24 -15.19
N ARG A 27 24.83 -54.84 -16.21
CA ARG A 27 24.15 -55.36 -17.39
C ARG A 27 23.21 -56.49 -16.97
N ARG A 28 21.94 -56.42 -17.36
CA ARG A 28 21.14 -57.64 -17.61
C ARG A 28 20.02 -57.34 -18.60
N ASP A 29 19.97 -58.23 -19.57
CA ASP A 29 19.13 -58.18 -20.77
C ASP A 29 17.67 -58.59 -20.51
N SER A 30 16.85 -58.21 -21.50
CA SER A 30 15.71 -58.94 -22.06
C SER A 30 14.29 -58.69 -21.52
N THR A 31 13.53 -58.03 -22.40
CA THR A 31 12.16 -58.37 -22.86
C THR A 31 11.07 -58.68 -21.82
N ALA A 32 10.15 -57.73 -21.64
CA ALA A 32 8.75 -58.04 -21.34
C ALA A 32 7.80 -56.92 -21.79
N THR A 33 6.72 -57.35 -22.40
CA THR A 33 5.62 -56.61 -23.01
C THR A 33 4.60 -56.07 -22.00
N VAL A 34 4.07 -54.88 -22.31
CA VAL A 34 2.65 -54.46 -22.18
C VAL A 34 2.06 -54.22 -20.77
N ARG A 35 1.55 -52.98 -20.64
CA ARG A 35 0.46 -52.46 -19.77
C ARG A 35 0.65 -52.52 -18.26
N GLU A 36 0.99 -51.37 -17.67
CA GLU A 36 0.22 -50.77 -16.56
C GLU A 36 0.60 -49.29 -16.35
N THR A 37 -0.03 -48.36 -17.09
CA THR A 37 -0.04 -46.94 -16.73
C THR A 37 -1.08 -46.72 -15.63
N ARG A 38 -0.78 -47.22 -14.43
CA ARG A 38 -1.45 -46.74 -13.22
C ARG A 38 -0.70 -45.51 -12.72
N ALA A 39 -1.43 -44.41 -12.74
CA ALA A 39 -1.15 -43.16 -12.07
C ALA A 39 -0.36 -43.31 -10.76
N SER A 40 0.96 -43.18 -10.83
CA SER A 40 1.71 -42.54 -9.76
C SER A 40 1.59 -41.04 -9.99
N GLN A 41 0.40 -40.50 -9.70
CA GLN A 41 0.27 -39.11 -9.24
C GLN A 41 1.01 -39.04 -7.91
N ALA A 42 2.34 -39.07 -7.97
CA ALA A 42 3.15 -38.55 -6.88
C ALA A 42 2.80 -37.07 -6.84
N MET A 43 1.90 -36.74 -5.92
CA MET A 43 1.67 -35.37 -5.51
C MET A 43 3.02 -34.84 -5.09
N ASN A 44 3.69 -34.13 -5.99
CA ASN A 44 4.75 -33.20 -5.67
C ASN A 44 4.09 -32.07 -4.86
N HIS A 45 3.68 -32.37 -3.63
CA HIS A 45 3.49 -31.38 -2.60
C HIS A 45 4.88 -30.82 -2.35
N SER A 46 5.28 -29.84 -3.17
CA SER A 46 6.31 -28.91 -2.75
C SER A 46 5.80 -28.30 -1.46
N VAL A 47 6.39 -28.72 -0.34
CA VAL A 47 6.13 -28.14 0.96
C VAL A 47 6.55 -26.69 0.83
N ARG A 48 5.56 -25.80 0.71
CA ARG A 48 5.80 -24.35 0.70
C ARG A 48 6.04 -23.95 2.14
N VAL A 49 7.29 -23.70 2.48
CA VAL A 49 7.62 -23.11 3.76
C VAL A 49 7.26 -21.63 3.66
N SER A 50 6.31 -21.20 4.50
CA SER A 50 5.93 -19.80 4.65
C SER A 50 6.70 -19.24 5.84
N TYR A 51 7.63 -18.32 5.59
CA TYR A 51 8.45 -17.69 6.63
C TYR A 51 7.77 -16.46 7.25
N GLY A 52 6.53 -16.18 6.84
CA GLY A 52 5.83 -14.96 7.23
C GLY A 52 6.40 -13.70 6.56
N PRO A 53 5.99 -12.51 7.05
CA PRO A 53 6.46 -11.24 6.51
C PRO A 53 7.95 -11.01 6.84
N GLN A 54 8.77 -10.74 5.83
CA GLN A 54 10.19 -10.41 5.99
C GLN A 54 10.44 -8.92 5.78
N LEU A 55 11.35 -8.34 6.57
CA LEU A 55 11.72 -6.93 6.45
C LEU A 55 12.60 -6.68 5.22
N SER A 56 12.27 -5.63 4.48
CA SER A 56 12.95 -5.19 3.27
C SER A 56 13.15 -3.68 3.26
N ILE A 57 14.18 -3.25 2.55
CA ILE A 57 14.58 -1.86 2.40
C ILE A 57 14.21 -1.41 1.00
N PHE A 58 13.43 -0.34 0.89
CA PHE A 58 13.19 0.36 -0.36
C PHE A 58 14.37 1.28 -0.70
N VAL A 59 14.90 1.10 -1.91
CA VAL A 59 16.06 1.83 -2.43
C VAL A 59 15.69 2.46 -3.76
N ASN A 60 15.93 3.77 -3.88
CA ASN A 60 15.69 4.53 -5.10
C ASN A 60 17.04 4.86 -5.76
N PHE A 61 17.16 4.53 -7.03
CA PHE A 61 18.25 4.91 -7.92
C PHE A 61 17.68 5.86 -8.98
N ASP A 62 18.54 6.65 -9.63
CA ASP A 62 18.10 7.69 -10.59
C ASP A 62 17.14 7.18 -11.67
N LYS A 63 17.32 5.94 -12.13
CA LYS A 63 16.52 5.34 -13.21
C LYS A 63 15.55 4.26 -12.75
N LYS A 64 15.75 3.70 -11.56
CA LYS A 64 15.05 2.49 -11.09
C LYS A 64 14.85 2.55 -9.59
N SER A 65 13.80 1.92 -9.10
CA SER A 65 13.69 1.58 -7.68
C SER A 65 13.76 0.08 -7.51
N GLY A 66 14.24 -0.33 -6.35
CA GLY A 66 14.34 -1.72 -5.98
C GLY A 66 14.14 -1.91 -4.49
N TRP A 67 14.28 -3.15 -4.06
CA TRP A 67 14.25 -3.52 -2.67
C TRP A 67 15.40 -4.46 -2.33
N ILE A 68 15.85 -4.39 -1.09
CA ILE A 68 16.85 -5.29 -0.52
C ILE A 68 16.24 -5.92 0.71
N ARG A 69 16.07 -7.24 0.70
CA ARG A 69 15.52 -7.98 1.83
C ARG A 69 16.60 -8.22 2.88
N VAL A 70 16.31 -7.91 4.13
CA VAL A 70 17.31 -7.91 5.21
C VAL A 70 17.72 -9.34 5.58
N ALA A 71 16.78 -10.29 5.54
CA ALA A 71 16.99 -11.65 6.01
C ALA A 71 18.06 -12.43 5.22
N ASP A 72 18.18 -12.19 3.92
CA ASP A 72 19.03 -12.97 3.02
C ASP A 72 19.73 -12.14 1.93
N ALA A 73 19.68 -10.80 2.05
CA ALA A 73 20.22 -9.85 1.08
C ALA A 73 19.67 -10.02 -0.34
N ALA A 74 18.50 -10.67 -0.53
CA ALA A 74 17.87 -10.76 -1.84
C ALA A 74 17.52 -9.36 -2.36
N VAL A 75 17.84 -9.11 -3.62
CA VAL A 75 17.56 -7.84 -4.30
C VAL A 75 16.54 -8.06 -5.39
N GLY A 76 15.57 -7.15 -5.48
CA GLY A 76 14.61 -7.13 -6.58
C GLY A 76 14.37 -5.72 -7.10
N GLU A 77 13.86 -5.64 -8.31
CA GLU A 77 13.42 -4.38 -8.91
C GLU A 77 11.94 -4.14 -8.60
N LEU A 78 11.58 -2.86 -8.50
CA LEU A 78 10.21 -2.42 -8.30
C LEU A 78 9.71 -1.77 -9.59
N GLU A 79 8.66 -2.34 -10.16
CA GLU A 79 7.97 -1.79 -11.33
C GLU A 79 6.50 -1.58 -10.96
N LEU A 80 6.00 -0.37 -11.22
CA LEU A 80 4.56 -0.14 -11.20
C LEU A 80 3.98 -0.66 -12.52
N LEU A 81 2.83 -1.33 -12.44
CA LEU A 81 2.05 -1.69 -13.61
C LEU A 81 1.79 -0.42 -14.43
N ASP A 82 2.33 -0.34 -15.63
CA ASP A 82 2.02 0.78 -16.50
C ASP A 82 0.65 0.52 -17.14
N ASP A 83 -0.29 1.45 -16.95
CA ASP A 83 -1.56 1.47 -17.71
C ASP A 83 -1.30 1.90 -19.16
N GLY A 84 -0.31 1.28 -19.82
CA GLY A 84 -0.06 1.42 -21.24
C GLY A 84 -1.26 0.88 -22.01
N SER A 85 -2.30 1.71 -22.11
CA SER A 85 -3.49 1.62 -22.96
C SER A 85 -4.17 0.24 -23.11
N PRO A 86 -5.46 0.13 -22.73
CA PRO A 86 -6.39 -0.71 -23.46
C PRO A 86 -7.34 0.21 -24.26
N GLN A 87 -6.81 0.97 -25.22
CA GLN A 87 -7.57 1.37 -26.41
C GLN A 87 -7.00 0.70 -27.66
N GLY A 88 -6.46 -0.52 -27.49
CA GLY A 88 -6.51 -1.50 -28.56
C GLY A 88 -7.95 -1.97 -28.67
N THR A 89 -8.65 -1.45 -29.67
CA THR A 89 -9.93 -1.91 -30.19
C THR A 89 -10.24 -3.36 -29.82
N LEU A 90 -11.40 -3.56 -29.20
CA LEU A 90 -12.14 -4.80 -29.22
C LEU A 90 -12.40 -5.18 -30.69
N ARG A 91 -11.44 -5.85 -31.33
CA ARG A 91 -11.69 -6.68 -32.50
C ARG A 91 -11.43 -8.10 -32.08
N GLU A 92 -12.52 -8.81 -31.84
CA GLU A 92 -12.58 -10.25 -31.96
C GLU A 92 -11.96 -10.65 -33.30
N THR A 93 -10.78 -11.25 -33.27
CA THR A 93 -10.35 -12.18 -34.31
C THR A 93 -9.93 -13.46 -33.63
N THR A 94 -10.88 -14.37 -33.59
CA THR A 94 -10.68 -15.81 -33.44
C THR A 94 -9.53 -16.28 -34.33
N SER A 95 -8.45 -16.77 -33.74
CA SER A 95 -7.61 -17.85 -34.30
C SER A 95 -6.62 -18.38 -33.25
N PRO A 96 -6.60 -19.69 -32.97
CA PRO A 96 -5.54 -20.34 -32.21
C PRO A 96 -4.40 -20.71 -33.17
N ILE A 97 -3.17 -20.81 -32.63
CA ILE A 97 -2.01 -21.62 -33.09
C ILE A 97 -0.69 -20.84 -32.94
N ASN A 98 0.27 -21.51 -32.32
CA ASN A 98 1.70 -21.18 -32.14
C ASN A 98 2.12 -20.28 -30.98
N ARG A 99 2.24 -20.93 -29.81
CA ARG A 99 3.20 -20.57 -28.76
C ARG A 99 4.63 -20.73 -29.28
N ARG A 100 5.24 -19.66 -29.79
CA ARG A 100 6.70 -19.53 -29.89
C ARG A 100 7.12 -18.31 -29.09
N ARG A 101 7.91 -18.56 -28.04
CA ARG A 101 8.74 -17.63 -27.24
C ARG A 101 8.64 -16.16 -27.68
N SER A 102 7.77 -15.39 -27.03
CA SER A 102 7.94 -13.93 -27.00
C SER A 102 9.16 -13.65 -26.15
N ARG A 103 10.27 -13.30 -26.82
CA ARG A 103 11.35 -12.58 -26.18
C ARG A 103 10.74 -11.35 -25.52
N ILE A 104 11.08 -11.17 -24.26
CA ILE A 104 11.00 -9.94 -23.50
C ILE A 104 11.39 -8.80 -24.44
N VAL A 105 10.39 -8.05 -24.91
CA VAL A 105 10.61 -6.70 -25.43
C VAL A 105 10.68 -5.85 -24.17
N SER A 106 11.84 -5.84 -23.52
CA SER A 106 12.19 -4.78 -22.60
C SER A 106 12.27 -3.52 -23.45
N SER A 107 11.16 -2.79 -23.58
CA SER A 107 11.17 -1.47 -24.19
C SER A 107 12.03 -0.59 -23.30
N PHE A 108 13.30 -0.50 -23.68
CA PHE A 108 14.32 0.31 -23.01
C PHE A 108 14.06 1.82 -23.20
N ASP A 109 13.11 2.17 -24.06
CA ASP A 109 12.49 3.50 -24.11
C ASP A 109 11.33 3.56 -23.11
N SER A 110 11.67 3.46 -21.82
CA SER A 110 10.78 4.02 -20.81
C SER A 110 10.59 5.51 -21.17
N PRO A 111 9.36 6.01 -21.26
CA PRO A 111 9.13 7.41 -21.62
C PRO A 111 9.98 8.30 -20.71
N PRO A 112 10.60 9.38 -21.23
CA PRO A 112 11.56 10.23 -20.52
C PRO A 112 11.02 10.93 -19.26
N HIS A 113 9.77 10.65 -18.88
CA HIS A 113 9.06 11.19 -17.73
C HIS A 113 8.62 10.13 -16.73
N ALA A 114 9.31 8.98 -16.67
CA ALA A 114 9.08 8.00 -15.61
C ALA A 114 9.47 8.64 -14.27
N GLY A 115 8.52 9.35 -13.66
CA GLY A 115 8.78 10.33 -12.62
C GLY A 115 9.47 9.74 -11.39
N LYS A 116 9.97 10.65 -10.55
CA LYS A 116 10.67 10.30 -9.32
C LYS A 116 9.82 9.34 -8.47
N TRP A 117 10.47 8.32 -7.92
CA TRP A 117 9.87 7.46 -6.92
C TRP A 117 9.79 8.16 -5.57
N LEU A 118 8.65 8.01 -4.91
CA LEU A 118 8.49 8.43 -3.53
C LEU A 118 8.69 7.24 -2.58
N PRO A 119 9.12 7.49 -1.34
CA PRO A 119 9.09 6.50 -0.27
C PRO A 119 7.73 5.79 -0.17
N PRO A 120 7.70 4.46 -0.01
CA PRO A 120 6.47 3.74 0.31
C PRO A 120 5.83 4.28 1.60
N SER A 121 4.53 4.46 1.59
CA SER A 121 3.74 4.72 2.80
C SER A 121 2.80 3.54 3.09
N ILE A 122 2.47 3.36 4.36
CA ILE A 122 1.60 2.29 4.85
C ILE A 122 0.39 2.93 5.51
N CYS A 123 -0.78 2.40 5.23
CA CYS A 123 -2.03 2.86 5.82
C CYS A 123 -2.81 1.68 6.40
N ASP A 124 -3.38 1.91 7.58
CA ASP A 124 -4.22 0.95 8.29
C ASP A 124 -5.70 1.25 7.98
N LEU A 125 -6.40 0.26 7.42
CA LEU A 125 -7.82 0.37 7.05
C LEU A 125 -8.68 -0.36 8.08
N PRO A 126 -9.67 0.32 8.70
CA PRO A 126 -10.66 -0.29 9.58
C PRO A 126 -11.67 -1.05 8.73
N LEU A 127 -11.36 -2.31 8.42
CA LEU A 127 -12.34 -3.19 7.83
C LEU A 127 -13.21 -3.77 8.93
N GLN A 128 -14.53 -3.61 8.78
CA GLN A 128 -15.52 -4.30 9.61
C GLN A 128 -15.53 -5.78 9.25
N THR A 129 -14.50 -6.48 9.68
CA THR A 129 -14.46 -7.94 9.72
C THR A 129 -15.06 -8.39 11.04
N ALA A 130 -15.66 -9.59 11.09
CA ALA A 130 -16.32 -10.12 12.29
C ALA A 130 -15.42 -10.20 13.54
N ASN A 131 -14.10 -10.08 13.35
CA ASN A 131 -13.05 -10.14 14.35
C ASN A 131 -12.33 -8.78 14.56
N GLY A 132 -12.86 -7.68 14.02
CA GLY A 132 -12.28 -6.34 14.19
C GLY A 132 -10.88 -6.19 13.59
N GLN A 133 -10.53 -6.98 12.56
CA GLN A 133 -9.19 -6.93 11.97
C GLN A 133 -9.00 -5.71 11.09
N VAL A 134 -7.93 -4.97 11.39
CA VAL A 134 -7.39 -3.90 10.57
C VAL A 134 -6.64 -4.49 9.39
N LYS A 135 -6.94 -4.02 8.17
CA LYS A 135 -6.19 -4.39 6.97
C LYS A 135 -5.18 -3.32 6.63
N LYS A 136 -3.91 -3.70 6.54
CA LYS A 136 -2.86 -2.79 6.09
C LYS A 136 -2.80 -2.76 4.57
N ILE A 137 -2.56 -1.58 4.01
CA ILE A 137 -2.25 -1.37 2.59
C ILE A 137 -0.94 -0.61 2.46
N MET A 138 -0.32 -0.75 1.29
CA MET A 138 0.89 -0.01 0.93
C MET A 138 0.58 0.90 -0.25
N LEU A 139 1.07 2.14 -0.19
CA LEU A 139 1.01 3.09 -1.29
C LEU A 139 2.40 3.21 -1.90
N LEU A 140 2.49 2.93 -3.20
CA LEU A 140 3.72 3.10 -3.99
C LEU A 140 3.49 4.15 -5.07
N THR A 141 4.27 5.22 -5.03
CA THR A 141 4.11 6.36 -5.94
C THR A 141 5.32 6.51 -6.86
N ARG A 142 5.04 6.65 -8.16
CA ARG A 142 6.04 6.99 -9.19
C ARG A 142 5.43 7.99 -10.16
N GLY A 143 6.06 9.17 -10.25
CA GLY A 143 5.51 10.26 -11.07
C GLY A 143 4.08 10.59 -10.65
N LYS A 144 3.15 10.65 -11.60
CA LYS A 144 1.74 11.00 -11.37
C LYS A 144 0.85 9.83 -10.93
N LYS A 145 1.40 8.65 -10.64
CA LYS A 145 0.60 7.48 -10.28
C LYS A 145 0.92 6.98 -8.88
N THR A 146 -0.11 6.63 -8.13
CA THR A 146 0.01 5.93 -6.84
C THR A 146 -0.77 4.63 -6.87
N HIS A 147 -0.06 3.53 -6.63
CA HIS A 147 -0.63 2.20 -6.58
C HIS A 147 -0.92 1.84 -5.13
N ILE A 148 -2.17 1.45 -4.86
CA ILE A 148 -2.58 0.88 -3.58
C ILE A 148 -2.45 -0.64 -3.69
N LEU A 149 -1.56 -1.20 -2.88
CA LEU A 149 -1.13 -2.59 -2.94
C LEU A 149 -1.40 -3.31 -1.61
N PRO A 150 -1.48 -4.66 -1.62
CA PRO A 150 -1.52 -5.43 -0.39
C PRO A 150 -0.27 -5.21 0.46
N TYR A 151 -0.48 -5.25 1.78
CA TYR A 151 0.60 -5.34 2.75
C TYR A 151 0.44 -6.64 3.58
N PRO A 152 1.52 -7.39 3.82
CA PRO A 152 2.87 -7.21 3.28
C PRO A 152 2.92 -7.45 1.75
N LEU A 153 3.93 -6.86 1.11
CA LEU A 153 4.05 -6.85 -0.35
C LEU A 153 4.48 -8.24 -0.88
N PRO A 154 3.83 -8.82 -1.89
CA PRO A 154 4.32 -10.06 -2.49
C PRO A 154 5.74 -9.88 -3.07
N VAL A 155 6.58 -10.92 -3.00
CA VAL A 155 7.96 -10.88 -3.54
C VAL A 155 8.00 -10.53 -5.03
N SER A 156 6.98 -10.96 -5.79
CA SER A 156 6.81 -10.58 -7.19
C SER A 156 5.56 -9.71 -7.33
N LEU A 157 5.74 -8.50 -7.85
CA LEU A 157 4.64 -7.59 -8.15
C LEU A 157 3.95 -7.87 -9.48
N SER A 158 4.65 -8.49 -10.43
CA SER A 158 4.09 -8.85 -11.73
C SER A 158 2.76 -9.63 -11.66
N PRO A 159 2.55 -10.59 -10.73
CA PRO A 159 1.27 -11.27 -10.57
C PRO A 159 0.26 -10.56 -9.64
N CYS A 160 0.62 -9.43 -9.02
CA CYS A 160 -0.19 -8.77 -8.01
C CYS A 160 -0.75 -7.45 -8.56
N PRO A 161 -1.95 -7.45 -9.19
CA PRO A 161 -2.56 -6.21 -9.61
C PRO A 161 -2.80 -5.29 -8.40
N PRO A 162 -2.60 -3.96 -8.54
CA PRO A 162 -2.96 -3.02 -7.49
C PRO A 162 -4.46 -3.12 -7.20
N TYR A 163 -4.83 -2.91 -5.94
CA TYR A 163 -6.24 -2.79 -5.58
C TYR A 163 -6.88 -1.56 -6.22
N LEU A 164 -6.09 -0.48 -6.33
CA LEU A 164 -6.51 0.77 -6.95
C LEU A 164 -5.28 1.51 -7.47
N ILE A 165 -5.43 2.21 -8.58
CA ILE A 165 -4.45 3.17 -9.11
C ILE A 165 -5.07 4.56 -9.02
N ILE A 166 -4.39 5.46 -8.31
CA ILE A 166 -4.73 6.88 -8.26
C ILE A 166 -3.84 7.59 -9.28
N THR A 167 -4.45 8.38 -10.16
CA THR A 167 -3.75 9.26 -11.09
C THR A 167 -3.90 10.68 -10.61
N TRP A 168 -2.76 11.32 -10.37
CA TRP A 168 -2.64 12.71 -9.95
C TRP A 168 -2.59 13.62 -11.17
N LYS A 169 -3.13 14.83 -11.05
CA LYS A 169 -3.02 15.85 -12.10
C LYS A 169 -1.56 16.29 -12.25
N ASN A 170 -0.86 16.45 -11.13
CA ASN A 170 0.53 16.90 -11.05
C ASN A 170 1.42 15.83 -10.39
N THR A 171 2.73 15.92 -10.59
CA THR A 171 3.66 14.96 -9.95
C THR A 171 3.82 15.33 -8.48
N PRO A 172 3.34 14.51 -7.52
CA PRO A 172 3.55 14.79 -6.11
C PRO A 172 5.02 14.71 -5.71
N THR A 173 5.41 15.55 -4.76
CA THR A 173 6.67 15.45 -4.00
C THR A 173 6.49 14.58 -2.75
N SER A 174 5.28 14.50 -2.22
CA SER A 174 4.89 13.58 -1.13
C SER A 174 3.45 13.12 -1.28
N VAL A 175 3.17 11.90 -0.83
CA VAL A 175 1.82 11.33 -0.77
C VAL A 175 1.57 10.79 0.62
N ILE A 176 0.50 11.26 1.24
CA ILE A 176 0.07 10.89 2.59
C ILE A 176 -1.29 10.22 2.45
N SER A 177 -1.61 9.31 3.36
CA SER A 177 -2.91 8.65 3.40
C SER A 177 -3.39 8.52 4.82
N ARG A 178 -4.69 8.72 5.02
CA ARG A 178 -5.35 8.46 6.29
C ARG A 178 -6.71 7.84 6.05
N THR A 179 -7.19 7.09 7.02
CA THR A 179 -8.59 6.66 7.03
C THR A 179 -9.43 7.74 7.67
N CYS A 180 -10.52 8.10 7.01
CA CYS A 180 -11.56 8.95 7.55
C CYS A 180 -12.77 8.11 7.98
N GLU A 181 -13.21 8.30 9.22
CA GLU A 181 -14.43 7.72 9.77
C GLU A 181 -15.45 8.84 9.85
N PRO A 182 -16.61 8.74 9.20
CA PRO A 182 -17.60 9.79 9.31
C PRO A 182 -18.21 9.78 10.73
N PRO A 183 -18.91 10.85 11.15
CA PRO A 183 -19.48 10.95 12.50
C PRO A 183 -20.35 9.73 12.85
N ASP A 184 -20.39 9.34 14.12
CA ASP A 184 -21.11 8.15 14.59
C ASP A 184 -22.59 8.14 14.19
N ASP A 185 -23.20 9.32 14.04
CA ASP A 185 -24.60 9.49 13.65
C ASP A 185 -24.84 9.40 12.13
N SER A 186 -23.76 9.38 11.35
CA SER A 186 -23.85 9.23 9.91
C SER A 186 -23.91 7.76 9.53
N SER A 187 -24.82 7.40 8.63
CA SER A 187 -24.84 6.06 8.03
C SER A 187 -23.73 5.84 7.01
N SER A 188 -22.77 6.77 6.90
CA SER A 188 -21.72 6.75 5.90
C SER A 188 -20.63 5.75 6.30
N PRO A 189 -20.07 4.97 5.37
CA PRO A 189 -18.95 4.09 5.68
C PRO A 189 -17.64 4.88 5.78
N PRO A 190 -16.62 4.34 6.48
CA PRO A 190 -15.27 4.89 6.45
C PRO A 190 -14.69 4.86 5.03
N PHE A 191 -13.80 5.81 4.74
CA PHE A 191 -13.16 5.97 3.44
C PHE A 191 -11.66 6.27 3.58
N LEU A 192 -10.92 5.98 2.51
CA LEU A 192 -9.51 6.32 2.39
C LEU A 192 -9.39 7.72 1.79
N GLN A 193 -8.71 8.63 2.47
CA GLN A 193 -8.30 9.90 1.91
C GLN A 193 -6.81 9.84 1.58
N VAL A 194 -6.46 10.07 0.32
CA VAL A 194 -5.07 10.12 -0.16
C VAL A 194 -4.78 11.55 -0.62
N ILE A 195 -3.72 12.12 -0.06
CA ILE A 195 -3.36 13.53 -0.22
C ILE A 195 -1.99 13.60 -0.88
N ALA A 196 -1.94 14.20 -2.06
CA ALA A 196 -0.74 14.55 -2.79
C ALA A 196 -0.38 16.00 -2.51
N LEU A 197 0.89 16.25 -2.23
CA LEU A 197 1.49 17.58 -2.09
C LEU A 197 2.56 17.71 -3.16
N GLY A 198 2.68 18.87 -3.80
CA GLY A 198 3.69 19.09 -4.84
C GLY A 198 3.84 20.55 -5.25
N GLU A 199 4.44 20.78 -6.41
CA GLU A 199 4.75 22.12 -6.95
C GLU A 199 3.49 22.95 -7.25
N MET A 200 2.36 22.28 -7.51
CA MET A 200 1.07 22.89 -7.86
C MET A 200 0.09 22.89 -6.67
N GLY A 201 0.61 22.82 -5.44
CA GLY A 201 -0.18 22.78 -4.22
C GLY A 201 -0.65 21.37 -3.83
N ILE A 202 -1.94 21.25 -3.54
CA ILE A 202 -2.53 20.11 -2.82
C ILE A 202 -3.58 19.47 -3.70
N GLU A 203 -3.54 18.14 -3.79
CA GLU A 203 -4.58 17.34 -4.44
C GLU A 203 -5.02 16.24 -3.48
N ALA A 204 -6.31 16.17 -3.15
CA ALA A 204 -6.87 15.16 -2.26
C ALA A 204 -7.92 14.33 -3.00
N GLN A 205 -7.84 13.02 -2.87
CA GLN A 205 -8.80 12.09 -3.42
C GLN A 205 -9.35 11.17 -2.33
N GLU A 206 -10.66 11.05 -2.28
CA GLU A 206 -11.36 10.16 -1.36
C GLU A 206 -11.84 8.90 -2.09
N ARG A 207 -11.76 7.76 -1.42
CA ARG A 207 -12.08 6.44 -1.97
C ARG A 207 -12.80 5.58 -0.96
N SER A 208 -13.95 5.03 -1.35
CA SER A 208 -14.62 4.03 -0.52
C SER A 208 -13.78 2.75 -0.48
N PHE A 209 -13.93 1.93 0.55
CA PHE A 209 -13.20 0.64 0.65
C PHE A 209 -13.70 -0.43 -0.34
N SER A 210 -14.63 -0.10 -1.24
CA SER A 210 -15.16 -1.02 -2.26
C SER A 210 -14.05 -1.58 -3.17
N PHE A 211 -12.97 -0.83 -3.40
CA PHE A 211 -11.82 -1.26 -4.23
C PHE A 211 -11.11 -2.52 -3.68
N LEU A 212 -11.29 -2.85 -2.40
CA LEU A 212 -10.71 -4.05 -1.78
C LEU A 212 -11.47 -5.33 -2.14
N SER A 213 -12.71 -5.21 -2.63
CA SER A 213 -13.63 -6.33 -2.87
C SER A 213 -13.59 -6.84 -4.32
N SER A 214 -12.46 -6.72 -5.02
CA SER A 214 -12.27 -7.01 -6.46
C SER A 214 -12.52 -8.46 -6.92
N LYS A 215 -13.13 -9.32 -6.09
CA LYS A 215 -13.53 -10.69 -6.42
C LYS A 215 -14.86 -10.79 -7.19
N GLY A 216 -15.56 -9.70 -7.44
CA GLY A 216 -16.85 -9.71 -8.14
C GLY A 216 -16.72 -9.62 -9.66
N LYS A 217 -17.11 -10.67 -10.39
CA LYS A 217 -17.30 -10.66 -11.86
C LYS A 217 -18.60 -9.95 -12.27
N GLY A 218 -18.87 -8.80 -11.66
CA GLY A 218 -20.07 -8.00 -11.86
C GLY A 218 -19.72 -6.57 -12.26
N LYS A 219 -20.60 -5.90 -13.01
CA LYS A 219 -20.51 -4.46 -13.27
C LYS A 219 -20.69 -3.73 -11.94
N ALA A 220 -19.60 -3.54 -11.19
CA ALA A 220 -19.60 -2.67 -10.04
C ALA A 220 -20.03 -1.28 -10.51
N ARG A 221 -20.95 -0.64 -9.77
CA ARG A 221 -21.27 0.76 -10.02
C ARG A 221 -19.97 1.56 -9.89
N ALA A 222 -19.81 2.57 -10.75
CA ALA A 222 -18.67 3.47 -10.64
C ALA A 222 -18.69 4.06 -9.22
N ASP A 223 -17.61 3.82 -8.48
CA ASP A 223 -17.42 4.40 -7.15
C ASP A 223 -17.34 5.93 -7.33
N GLU A 224 -18.12 6.67 -6.54
CA GLU A 224 -18.08 8.13 -6.59
C GLU A 224 -16.76 8.61 -6.01
N ILE A 225 -16.01 9.35 -6.81
CA ILE A 225 -14.69 9.86 -6.47
C ILE A 225 -14.86 11.31 -6.04
N MET A 226 -14.70 11.59 -4.75
CA MET A 226 -14.50 12.97 -4.31
C MET A 226 -13.04 13.35 -4.61
N HIS A 227 -12.87 14.46 -5.31
CA HIS A 227 -11.59 15.01 -5.69
C HIS A 227 -11.58 16.51 -5.42
N VAL A 228 -10.58 16.96 -4.67
CA VAL A 228 -10.38 18.35 -4.30
C VAL A 228 -8.95 18.75 -4.65
N GLU A 229 -8.79 19.93 -5.23
CA GLU A 229 -7.50 20.52 -5.58
C GLU A 229 -7.47 21.94 -5.04
N GLU A 230 -6.35 22.32 -4.42
CA GLU A 230 -6.10 23.67 -3.94
C GLU A 230 -4.72 24.13 -4.39
N ASP A 231 -4.68 25.24 -5.14
CA ASP A 231 -3.43 25.88 -5.55
C ASP A 231 -2.90 26.77 -4.43
N THR A 232 -1.82 26.35 -3.80
CA THR A 232 -1.18 27.13 -2.74
C THR A 232 -0.36 28.32 -3.26
N GLY A 233 -0.31 28.56 -4.57
CA GLY A 233 0.49 29.60 -5.22
C GLY A 233 1.98 29.27 -5.30
N GLY A 234 2.33 27.99 -5.19
CA GLY A 234 3.69 27.46 -5.21
C GLY A 234 3.80 26.12 -4.50
N ASP A 235 5.03 25.66 -4.25
CA ASP A 235 5.31 24.33 -3.72
C ASP A 235 4.64 24.08 -2.37
N ALA A 236 4.09 22.88 -2.19
CA ALA A 236 3.60 22.37 -0.93
C ALA A 236 4.33 21.08 -0.54
N GLY A 237 4.42 20.84 0.76
CA GLY A 237 5.04 19.63 1.29
C GLY A 237 4.57 19.27 2.70
N PHE A 238 4.85 18.02 3.07
CA PHE A 238 4.48 17.46 4.36
C PHE A 238 5.45 17.90 5.46
N LEU A 239 4.94 18.19 6.65
CA LEU A 239 5.74 18.36 7.87
C LEU A 239 5.56 17.17 8.80
N CYS A 240 4.36 17.01 9.34
CA CYS A 240 4.03 15.98 10.31
C CYS A 240 2.52 15.76 10.42
N GLU A 241 2.14 14.61 10.96
CA GLU A 241 0.79 14.38 11.45
C GLU A 241 0.65 15.03 12.83
N GLY A 242 -0.54 15.54 13.15
CA GLY A 242 -0.86 16.04 14.48
C GLY A 242 -1.78 17.25 14.49
N GLY A 243 -1.98 17.74 15.69
CA GLY A 243 -2.72 18.98 15.95
C GLY A 243 -4.23 18.82 15.91
N HIS A 244 -4.87 19.62 16.76
CA HIS A 244 -6.30 19.91 16.78
C HIS A 244 -6.43 21.43 16.77
N TRP A 245 -5.98 22.07 15.67
CA TRP A 245 -5.84 23.52 15.61
C TRP A 245 -7.19 24.24 15.80
N ASP A 246 -8.25 23.57 15.37
CA ASP A 246 -9.64 23.95 15.54
C ASP A 246 -10.12 23.90 17.01
N ARG A 247 -9.41 23.19 17.90
CA ARG A 247 -9.84 22.92 19.27
C ARG A 247 -8.73 23.22 20.30
N PRO A 248 -8.46 24.49 20.64
CA PRO A 248 -7.42 24.87 21.59
C PRO A 248 -7.59 24.22 22.99
N GLN A 249 -8.83 23.89 23.39
CA GLN A 249 -9.14 23.19 24.63
C GLN A 249 -8.54 21.76 24.68
N PHE A 250 -8.31 21.13 23.52
CA PHE A 250 -7.65 19.82 23.44
C PHE A 250 -6.15 19.91 23.71
N ALA A 251 -5.50 21.05 23.44
CA ALA A 251 -4.07 21.22 23.74
C ALA A 251 -3.81 21.11 25.26
N ALA A 252 -4.71 21.66 26.08
CA ALA A 252 -4.64 21.55 27.55
C ALA A 252 -4.83 20.10 28.02
N ARG A 253 -5.80 19.36 27.46
CA ARG A 253 -6.01 17.93 27.79
C ARG A 253 -4.84 17.06 27.31
N ALA A 254 -4.33 17.28 26.09
CA ALA A 254 -3.21 16.52 25.55
C ALA A 254 -1.93 16.70 26.38
N ALA A 255 -1.72 17.86 26.99
CA ALA A 255 -0.64 18.10 27.94
C ALA A 255 -0.83 17.31 29.25
N GLN A 256 -2.06 17.18 29.76
CA GLN A 256 -2.36 16.40 30.96
C GLN A 256 -2.13 14.90 30.76
N PHE A 257 -2.40 14.36 29.58
CA PHE A 257 -2.23 12.94 29.27
C PHE A 257 -0.83 12.57 28.76
N ASN A 258 0.17 13.47 28.80
CA ASN A 258 1.48 13.28 28.14
C ASN A 258 1.38 12.88 26.66
N ALA A 259 0.22 13.11 26.03
CA ALA A 259 -0.06 12.74 24.65
C ALA A 259 0.57 13.72 23.65
N GLY A 260 0.89 14.94 24.09
CA GLY A 260 1.46 16.01 23.26
C GLY A 260 2.94 15.85 22.87
N VAL A 261 3.69 14.95 23.53
CA VAL A 261 5.12 14.68 23.21
C VAL A 261 5.33 13.19 22.94
N SER A 262 4.39 12.56 22.23
CA SER A 262 4.66 11.24 21.68
C SER A 262 5.61 11.39 20.51
N ARG A 263 6.89 11.01 20.71
CA ARG A 263 7.93 10.88 19.69
C ARG A 263 7.52 9.77 18.69
N THR A 264 6.54 10.06 17.85
CA THR A 264 5.91 9.05 17.00
C THR A 264 6.69 8.92 15.70
N ASN A 265 7.81 8.21 15.77
CA ASN A 265 8.43 7.47 14.67
C ASN A 265 9.48 6.45 15.16
N SER A 266 9.49 6.08 16.45
CA SER A 266 10.20 4.87 16.89
C SER A 266 9.30 3.66 16.70
N ILE A 267 9.51 2.99 15.57
CA ILE A 267 9.05 1.63 15.28
C ILE A 267 9.41 0.75 16.49
N TYR A 268 8.42 0.10 17.10
CA TYR A 268 8.51 -0.78 18.28
C TYR A 268 8.86 -0.11 19.62
N SER A 269 7.84 0.25 20.39
CA SER A 269 7.93 0.17 21.86
C SER A 269 6.71 -0.59 22.40
N TYR A 270 6.92 -1.88 22.67
CA TYR A 270 6.18 -2.62 23.68
C TYR A 270 6.52 -1.97 25.03
N ALA A 271 5.72 -1.02 25.49
CA ALA A 271 5.82 -0.49 26.84
C ALA A 271 4.58 -0.92 27.63
N SER A 272 4.74 -2.03 28.34
CA SER A 272 3.87 -2.53 29.39
C SER A 272 3.74 -1.52 30.54
N GLY A 273 2.53 -1.32 31.05
CA GLY A 273 2.33 -0.71 32.36
C GLY A 273 0.91 -0.23 32.66
N TYR A 274 0.08 -1.17 33.15
CA TYR A 274 -1.11 -0.95 33.99
C TYR A 274 -2.27 -0.07 33.47
N SER A 275 -3.42 -0.74 33.27
CA SER A 275 -4.80 -0.24 33.38
C SER A 275 -5.16 1.05 32.64
N ASN A 276 -5.70 0.94 31.41
CA ASN A 276 -6.84 1.76 30.94
C ASN A 276 -7.16 1.43 29.47
N LEU A 277 -8.06 0.46 29.22
CA LEU A 277 -8.66 0.29 27.89
C LEU A 277 -9.32 1.60 27.40
N GLU A 278 -9.92 2.34 28.32
CA GLU A 278 -10.50 3.66 28.09
C GLU A 278 -9.45 4.68 27.62
N SER A 279 -8.23 4.65 28.15
CA SER A 279 -7.16 5.55 27.71
C SER A 279 -6.63 5.17 26.33
N GLU A 280 -6.56 3.89 25.99
CA GLU A 280 -6.15 3.45 24.65
C GLU A 280 -7.18 3.86 23.59
N GLU A 281 -8.47 3.69 23.89
CA GLU A 281 -9.57 4.13 23.02
C GLU A 281 -9.56 5.65 22.83
N ILE A 282 -9.38 6.42 23.91
CA ILE A 282 -9.26 7.88 23.85
C ILE A 282 -8.04 8.30 23.03
N VAL A 283 -6.87 7.68 23.22
CA VAL A 283 -5.67 7.99 22.44
C VAL A 283 -5.86 7.64 20.97
N ASN A 284 -6.49 6.52 20.65
CA ASN A 284 -6.79 6.14 19.27
C ASN A 284 -7.83 7.07 18.64
N ARG A 285 -8.81 7.55 19.39
CA ARG A 285 -9.75 8.59 18.94
C ARG A 285 -9.03 9.90 18.66
N LEU A 286 -8.19 10.36 19.60
CA LEU A 286 -7.39 11.58 19.42
C LEU A 286 -6.46 11.47 18.20
N ARG A 287 -5.82 10.32 17.98
CA ARG A 287 -5.00 10.09 16.77
C ARG A 287 -5.82 10.14 15.49
N ARG A 288 -7.04 9.62 15.49
CA ARG A 288 -7.96 9.71 14.33
C ARG A 288 -8.36 11.16 14.02
N GLU A 289 -8.52 11.98 15.05
CA GLU A 289 -8.85 13.41 14.92
C GLU A 289 -7.65 14.29 14.53
N GLN A 290 -6.44 13.73 14.41
CA GLN A 290 -5.26 14.52 14.00
C GLN A 290 -5.38 14.93 12.53
N GLY A 291 -5.06 16.21 12.29
CA GLY A 291 -4.84 16.69 10.94
C GLY A 291 -3.40 16.47 10.46
N LEU A 292 -3.08 17.12 9.35
CA LEU A 292 -1.74 17.12 8.77
C LEU A 292 -1.21 18.55 8.78
N TYR A 293 -0.04 18.75 9.36
CA TYR A 293 0.70 19.98 9.16
C TYR A 293 1.48 19.89 7.86
N CYS A 294 1.30 20.92 7.04
CA CYS A 294 1.94 21.06 5.76
C CYS A 294 2.60 22.44 5.69
N TRP A 295 3.60 22.55 4.82
CA TRP A 295 4.18 23.82 4.45
C TRP A 295 3.81 24.15 3.01
N CYS A 296 3.70 25.43 2.68
CA CYS A 296 3.72 25.92 1.30
C CYS A 296 4.67 27.10 1.15
N ARG A 297 5.14 27.31 -0.08
CA ARG A 297 6.06 28.38 -0.46
C ARG A 297 5.36 29.35 -1.43
N LYS A 298 5.08 30.58 -0.99
CA LYS A 298 4.45 31.65 -1.78
C LYS A 298 5.47 32.66 -2.30
N GLY A 299 6.28 32.25 -3.28
CA GLY A 299 7.43 33.04 -3.74
C GLY A 299 8.72 32.62 -3.05
N VAL A 300 9.83 33.35 -3.26
CA VAL A 300 11.17 32.84 -2.90
C VAL A 300 11.40 32.76 -1.38
N GLU A 301 10.78 33.65 -0.60
CA GLU A 301 11.08 33.84 0.83
C GLU A 301 9.84 33.75 1.75
N ASP A 302 8.64 33.53 1.22
CA ASP A 302 7.41 33.41 2.02
C ASP A 302 7.07 31.92 2.20
N TRP A 303 7.42 31.38 3.36
CA TRP A 303 7.07 30.02 3.77
C TRP A 303 5.95 30.07 4.78
N ARG A 304 4.87 29.36 4.50
CA ARG A 304 3.69 29.31 5.36
C ARG A 304 3.47 27.88 5.82
N VAL A 305 3.01 27.76 7.06
CA VAL A 305 2.51 26.50 7.61
C VAL A 305 1.00 26.58 7.62
N PHE A 306 0.36 25.52 7.17
CA PHE A 306 -1.08 25.37 7.25
C PHE A 306 -1.42 23.96 7.74
N TRP A 307 -2.64 23.81 8.21
CA TRP A 307 -3.16 22.56 8.76
C TRP A 307 -4.28 22.06 7.88
N LEU A 308 -4.16 20.82 7.41
CA LEU A 308 -5.22 20.11 6.71
C LEU A 308 -6.01 19.32 7.74
N GLY A 309 -7.28 19.68 7.89
CA GLY A 309 -8.08 19.33 9.06
C GLY A 309 -8.17 17.85 9.39
N GLY A 310 -8.48 17.53 10.63
CA GLY A 310 -8.78 16.17 11.09
C GLY A 310 -10.23 15.76 10.79
N ILE A 311 -10.57 14.53 11.11
CA ILE A 311 -11.95 14.04 11.04
C ILE A 311 -12.75 14.74 12.15
N HIS A 312 -13.67 15.62 11.78
CA HIS A 312 -14.58 16.25 12.74
C HIS A 312 -15.59 15.22 13.24
N THR A 313 -15.44 14.76 14.47
CA THR A 313 -16.59 14.36 15.28
C THR A 313 -17.29 15.66 15.67
N VAL A 314 -18.53 15.86 15.21
CA VAL A 314 -19.33 17.05 15.49
C VAL A 314 -19.31 17.27 17.01
N ASP A 315 -18.90 18.46 17.46
CA ASP A 315 -19.11 18.85 18.86
C ASP A 315 -20.62 18.84 19.08
N TYR A 316 -21.12 17.85 19.80
CA TYR A 316 -22.35 17.99 20.53
C TYR A 316 -22.12 19.15 21.49
N GLY A 317 -22.50 20.35 21.06
CA GLY A 317 -22.76 21.43 22.00
C GLY A 317 -23.67 20.83 23.05
N GLU A 318 -23.21 20.80 24.30
CA GLU A 318 -24.07 20.61 25.46
C GLU A 318 -25.24 21.57 25.23
N THR A 319 -26.38 21.02 24.79
CA THR A 319 -27.63 21.77 24.80
C THR A 319 -27.76 22.25 26.23
N PRO A 320 -27.70 23.56 26.51
CA PRO A 320 -27.94 24.02 27.86
C PRO A 320 -29.33 23.49 28.22
N GLU A 321 -29.41 22.68 29.27
CA GLU A 321 -30.69 22.28 29.83
C GLU A 321 -31.45 23.57 30.14
N GLU A 322 -32.46 23.87 29.33
CA GLU A 322 -33.41 24.93 29.66
C GLU A 322 -34.17 24.47 30.90
N GLU A 323 -33.87 25.09 32.05
CA GLU A 323 -34.69 25.06 33.27
C GLU A 323 -36.06 25.73 33.04
#